data_AF-A0A383B246-F1
#
_entry.id   AF-A0A383B246-F1
#
_cell.length_a   1.000
_cell.length_b   1.000
_cell.length_c   1.000
_cell.angle_alpha   90.00
_cell.angle_beta   90.00
_cell.angle_gamma   90.00
#
_symmetry.space_group_name_H-M   'P 1'
#
loop_
_entity.id
_entity.type
_entity.pdbx_description
1 polymer ?
#
loop_
_entity_poly.entity_id
_entity_poly.type
_entity_poly.pdbx_seq_one_letter_code
_entity_poly.pdbx_strand_id
1 'polypeptide(L)'
;MLIDSYIEKINSSITTVLQKNTDSNASGLYEMMSHHIGDTRNQLNQNRTNEFNSFGILCLISCDATGGNWEKAIPAAMAIEFINGFLEIHDDVAHGNPN
;
A
#
# COMPACT_ATOMS: atom_id res chain seq x y z
N MET A 1 -4.65 -13.35 -11.80
CA MET A 1 -4.61 -13.35 -13.29
C MET A 1 -4.73 -11.96 -13.94
N LEU A 2 -4.92 -10.85 -13.22
CA LEU A 2 -4.51 -9.50 -13.67
C LEU A 2 -4.39 -8.60 -12.42
N ILE A 3 -5.40 -8.67 -11.57
CA ILE A 3 -5.43 -8.06 -10.23
C ILE A 3 -4.28 -8.59 -9.34
N ASP A 4 -4.02 -9.91 -9.32
CA ASP A 4 -2.88 -10.45 -8.56
C ASP A 4 -1.54 -9.84 -9.00
N SER A 5 -1.38 -9.54 -10.29
CA SER A 5 -0.16 -8.92 -10.82
C SER A 5 -0.05 -7.46 -10.38
N TYR A 6 -1.16 -6.72 -10.35
CA TYR A 6 -1.22 -5.37 -9.80
C TYR A 6 -0.83 -5.35 -8.32
N ILE A 7 -1.40 -6.27 -7.53
CA ILE A 7 -1.11 -6.41 -6.10
C ILE A 7 0.37 -6.71 -5.89
N GLU A 8 0.90 -7.72 -6.58
CA GLU A 8 2.31 -8.10 -6.49
C GLU A 8 3.24 -6.93 -6.85
N LYS A 9 2.89 -6.19 -7.91
CA LYS A 9 3.72 -5.07 -8.37
C LYS A 9 3.68 -3.87 -7.44
N ILE A 10 2.53 -3.51 -6.90
CA ILE A 10 2.41 -2.46 -5.88
C ILE A 10 3.20 -2.88 -4.63
N ASN A 11 2.98 -4.09 -4.13
CA ASN A 11 3.59 -4.57 -2.89
C ASN A 11 5.12 -4.63 -2.98
N SER A 12 5.65 -5.15 -4.09
CA SER A 12 7.10 -5.19 -4.31
C SER A 12 7.70 -3.79 -4.44
N SER A 13 6.99 -2.86 -5.08
CA SER A 13 7.44 -1.47 -5.25
C SER A 13 7.45 -0.70 -3.92
N ILE A 14 6.41 -0.84 -3.10
CA ILE A 14 6.34 -0.26 -1.73
C ILE A 14 7.46 -0.82 -0.86
N THR A 15 7.62 -2.15 -0.85
CA THR A 15 8.66 -2.82 -0.05
C THR A 15 10.04 -2.31 -0.42
N THR A 16 10.33 -2.19 -1.72
CA THR A 16 11.60 -1.66 -2.22
C THR A 16 11.86 -0.24 -1.73
N VAL A 17 10.85 0.63 -1.76
CA VAL A 17 10.99 2.03 -1.31
C VAL A 17 11.20 2.11 0.19
N LEU A 18 10.46 1.33 0.99
CA LEU A 18 10.60 1.37 2.45
C LEU A 18 11.96 0.79 2.90
N GLN A 19 12.38 -0.34 2.34
CA GLN A 19 13.67 -0.97 2.65
C GLN A 19 14.88 -0.14 2.21
N LYS A 20 14.78 0.60 1.10
CA LYS A 20 15.87 1.47 0.65
C LYS A 20 16.17 2.61 1.64
N ASN A 21 15.22 2.97 2.49
CA ASN A 21 15.33 4.11 3.40
C ASN A 21 15.54 3.70 4.87
N THR A 22 15.70 2.41 5.18
CA THR A 22 15.95 1.94 6.56
C THR A 22 17.30 2.37 7.11
N ASP A 23 18.27 2.74 6.26
CA ASP A 23 19.58 3.26 6.69
C ASP A 23 19.59 4.78 6.91
N SER A 24 18.43 5.44 6.79
CA SER A 24 18.32 6.89 7.02
C SER A 24 18.26 7.24 8.51
N ASN A 25 18.50 8.52 8.85
CA ASN A 25 18.27 9.06 10.21
C ASN A 25 16.80 8.92 10.68
N ALA A 26 15.89 8.49 9.80
CA ALA A 26 14.49 8.22 10.06
C ALA A 26 14.16 6.71 10.02
N SER A 27 15.16 5.84 10.21
CA SER A 27 15.02 4.37 10.15
C SER A 27 13.81 3.85 10.92
N GLY A 28 13.60 4.30 12.16
CA GLY A 28 12.45 3.90 12.99
C GLY A 28 11.10 4.30 12.41
N LEU A 29 11.00 5.40 11.66
CA LEU A 29 9.77 5.79 10.97
C LEU A 29 9.50 4.87 9.77
N TYR A 30 10.53 4.50 9.02
CA TYR A 30 10.40 3.54 7.92
C TYR A 30 10.10 2.12 8.39
N GLU A 31 10.61 1.71 9.56
CA GLU A 31 10.23 0.45 10.22
C GLU A 31 8.76 0.46 10.65
N MET A 32 8.29 1.54 11.31
CA MET A 32 6.90 1.70 11.70
C MET A 32 5.96 1.66 10.48
N MET A 33 6.29 2.39 9.42
CA MET A 33 5.53 2.34 8.16
C MET A 33 5.57 0.94 7.54
N SER A 34 6.73 0.27 7.55
CA SER A 34 6.86 -1.09 7.03
C SER A 34 6.02 -2.09 7.80
N HIS A 35 5.90 -1.91 9.12
CA HIS A 35 5.03 -2.72 9.97
C HIS A 35 3.57 -2.49 9.64
N HIS A 36 3.05 -1.27 9.74
CA HIS A 36 1.64 -0.98 9.49
C HIS A 36 1.22 -1.28 8.05
N ILE A 37 1.94 -0.72 7.07
CA ILE A 37 1.63 -0.97 5.65
C ILE A 37 1.92 -2.44 5.29
N GLY A 38 2.85 -3.10 5.98
CA GLY A 38 3.16 -4.53 5.83
C GLY A 38 2.09 -5.46 6.39
N ASP A 39 1.44 -5.07 7.48
CA ASP A 39 0.39 -5.88 8.10
C ASP A 39 -0.97 -5.67 7.41
N THR A 40 -1.25 -4.46 6.90
CA THR A 40 -2.33 -4.24 5.93
C THR A 40 -2.14 -5.13 4.68
N ARG A 41 -0.88 -5.42 4.28
CA ARG A 41 -0.56 -6.38 3.21
C ARG A 41 -0.81 -7.85 3.61
N ASN A 42 -0.72 -8.23 4.88
CA ASN A 42 -1.13 -9.56 5.36
C ASN A 42 -2.65 -9.71 5.29
N GLN A 43 -3.44 -8.66 5.55
CA GLN A 43 -4.89 -8.69 5.39
C GLN A 43 -5.31 -8.95 3.93
N LEU A 44 -4.57 -8.42 2.94
CA LEU A 44 -4.80 -8.70 1.51
C LEU A 44 -4.62 -10.19 1.16
N ASN A 45 -3.82 -10.95 1.91
CA ASN A 45 -3.66 -12.40 1.74
C ASN A 45 -4.56 -13.24 2.67
N GLN A 46 -4.97 -12.71 3.83
CA GLN A 46 -5.60 -13.49 4.89
C GLN A 46 -7.09 -13.25 5.12
N ASN A 47 -7.75 -12.28 4.50
CA ASN A 47 -9.21 -12.14 4.61
C ASN A 47 -9.86 -11.71 3.29
N ARG A 48 -10.29 -12.71 2.48
CA ARG A 48 -11.18 -12.54 1.30
C ARG A 48 -12.62 -12.15 1.69
N THR A 49 -12.82 -11.48 2.82
CA THR A 49 -14.13 -11.06 3.32
C THR A 49 -14.29 -9.55 3.36
N ASN A 50 -13.19 -8.78 3.17
CA ASN A 50 -13.19 -7.33 2.92
C ASN A 50 -12.40 -7.05 1.63
N GLU A 51 -12.96 -7.42 0.48
CA GLU A 51 -12.24 -7.63 -0.79
C GLU A 51 -11.71 -6.37 -1.51
N PHE A 52 -11.78 -5.17 -0.92
CA PHE A 52 -11.32 -3.93 -1.58
C PHE A 52 -10.60 -2.95 -0.64
N ASN A 53 -9.61 -3.41 0.13
CA ASN A 53 -8.81 -2.54 1.02
C ASN A 53 -7.61 -1.86 0.35
N SER A 54 -7.38 -2.04 -0.96
CA SER A 54 -6.29 -1.37 -1.67
C SER A 54 -6.83 -0.38 -2.70
N PHE A 55 -6.79 0.90 -2.33
CA PHE A 55 -7.15 2.01 -3.21
C PHE A 55 -6.17 2.17 -4.38
N GLY A 56 -4.93 1.71 -4.23
CA GLY A 56 -3.92 1.67 -5.29
C GLY A 56 -4.30 0.73 -6.43
N ILE A 57 -4.95 -0.41 -6.15
CA ILE A 57 -5.46 -1.31 -7.20
C ILE A 57 -6.51 -0.60 -8.06
N LEU A 58 -7.41 0.19 -7.46
CA LEU A 58 -8.42 0.95 -8.19
C LEU A 58 -7.77 1.93 -9.18
N CYS A 59 -6.65 2.56 -8.79
CA CYS A 59 -5.86 3.42 -9.67
C CYS A 59 -5.31 2.64 -10.88
N LEU A 60 -4.72 1.46 -10.65
CA LEU A 60 -4.18 0.64 -11.73
C LEU A 60 -5.27 0.10 -12.67
N ILE A 61 -6.38 -0.40 -12.11
CA ILE A 61 -7.53 -0.86 -12.89
C ILE A 61 -8.07 0.30 -13.74
N SER A 62 -8.20 1.50 -13.19
CA SER A 62 -8.70 2.66 -13.94
C SER A 62 -7.76 3.06 -15.07
N CYS A 63 -6.45 2.98 -14.84
CA CYS A 63 -5.45 3.22 -15.88
C CYS A 63 -5.56 2.19 -17.01
N ASP A 64 -5.63 0.90 -16.67
CA ASP A 64 -5.70 -0.17 -17.67
C ASP A 64 -7.03 -0.17 -18.44
N ALA A 65 -8.16 0.04 -17.73
CA ALA A 65 -9.49 0.09 -18.32
C ALA A 65 -9.68 1.24 -19.32
N THR A 66 -8.88 2.31 -19.21
CA THR A 66 -8.86 3.43 -20.15
C THR A 66 -7.85 3.26 -21.29
N GLY A 67 -7.20 2.09 -21.38
CA GLY A 67 -6.17 1.78 -22.39
C GLY A 67 -4.80 2.35 -22.07
N GLY A 68 -4.58 2.79 -20.82
CA GLY A 68 -3.29 3.28 -20.34
C GLY A 68 -2.32 2.14 -19.99
N ASN A 69 -1.03 2.48 -19.88
CA ASN A 69 -0.03 1.55 -19.35
C ASN A 69 -0.05 1.61 -17.82
N TRP A 70 -0.66 0.62 -17.18
CA TRP A 70 -0.80 0.57 -15.73
C TRP A 70 0.55 0.47 -15.00
N GLU A 71 1.60 -0.10 -15.61
CA GLU A 71 2.93 -0.16 -14.99
C GLU A 71 3.51 1.23 -14.74
N LYS A 72 3.20 2.21 -15.61
CA LYS A 72 3.57 3.63 -15.42
C LYS A 72 2.75 4.31 -14.33
N ALA A 73 1.59 3.78 -13.95
CA ALA A 73 0.74 4.31 -12.88
C ALA A 73 1.14 3.79 -11.49
N ILE A 74 2.11 2.88 -11.38
CA ILE A 74 2.58 2.31 -10.10
C ILE A 74 2.96 3.38 -9.07
N PRO A 75 3.71 4.45 -9.38
CA PRO A 75 4.02 5.48 -8.40
C PRO A 75 2.78 6.20 -7.85
N ALA A 76 1.74 6.39 -8.68
CA ALA A 76 0.49 7.00 -8.24
C ALA A 76 -0.29 6.04 -7.33
N ALA A 77 -0.36 4.75 -7.69
CA ALA A 77 -0.96 3.73 -6.84
C ALA A 77 -0.26 3.62 -5.48
N MET A 78 1.07 3.68 -5.45
CA MET A 78 1.85 3.69 -4.19
C MET A 78 1.55 4.92 -3.34
N ALA A 79 1.45 6.10 -3.95
CA ALA A 79 1.13 7.32 -3.22
C ALA A 79 -0.25 7.24 -2.54
N ILE A 80 -1.23 6.66 -3.24
CA ILE A 80 -2.57 6.40 -2.69
C ILE A 80 -2.49 5.46 -1.47
N GLU A 81 -1.74 4.36 -1.57
CA GLU A 81 -1.55 3.43 -0.45
C GLU A 81 -0.84 4.08 0.74
N PHE A 82 0.16 4.93 0.50
CA PHE A 82 0.83 5.68 1.58
C PHE A 82 -0.10 6.67 2.26
N ILE A 83 -0.96 7.36 1.51
CA ILE A 83 -1.98 8.26 2.08
C ILE A 83 -2.99 7.44 2.89
N ASN A 84 -3.44 6.30 2.38
CA ASN A 84 -4.34 5.43 3.11
C ASN A 84 -3.75 4.96 4.44
N GLY A 85 -2.52 4.44 4.43
CA GLY A 85 -1.83 4.02 5.65
C GLY A 85 -1.56 5.17 6.61
N PHE A 86 -1.29 6.39 6.11
CA PHE A 86 -1.17 7.58 6.95
C PHE A 86 -2.48 7.88 7.68
N LEU A 87 -3.60 7.88 6.96
CA LEU A 87 -4.92 8.17 7.54
C LEU A 87 -5.31 7.11 8.58
N GLU A 88 -5.15 5.83 8.27
CA GLU A 88 -5.47 4.72 9.16
C GLU A 88 -4.71 4.82 10.49
N ILE A 89 -3.39 5.01 10.45
CA ILE A 89 -2.56 5.16 11.66
C ILE A 89 -3.01 6.37 12.49
N HIS A 90 -3.36 7.49 11.84
CA HIS A 90 -3.74 8.71 12.55
C HIS A 90 -5.17 8.64 13.11
N ASP A 91 -6.09 7.98 12.41
CA ASP A 91 -7.44 7.74 12.89
C ASP A 91 -7.43 6.82 14.11
N ASP A 92 -6.61 5.77 14.11
CA ASP A 92 -6.44 4.86 15.26
C ASP A 92 -5.95 5.61 16.51
N VAL A 93 -4.94 6.48 16.34
CA VAL A 93 -4.41 7.32 17.42
C VAL A 93 -5.45 8.34 17.90
N ALA A 94 -6.16 9.00 16.98
CA ALA A 94 -7.14 10.05 17.32
C ALA A 94 -8.33 9.50 18.11
N HIS A 95 -8.78 8.28 17.79
CA HIS A 95 -9.92 7.64 18.46
C HIS A 95 -9.51 6.76 19.65
N GLY A 96 -8.20 6.57 19.89
CA GLY A 96 -7.71 5.68 20.93
C GLY A 96 -8.05 4.21 20.70
N ASN A 97 -8.16 3.80 19.43
CA ASN A 97 -8.45 2.43 19.02
C ASN A 97 -7.29 1.88 18.17
N PRO A 98 -6.14 1.55 18.79
CA PRO A 98 -5.03 0.95 18.05
C PRO A 98 -5.44 -0.45 17.58
N ASN A 99 -5.36 -0.70 16.27
CA ASN A 99 -5.46 -2.04 15.69
C ASN A 99 -4.25 -2.92 16.05
#